data_AF-A0A3G4VXX4-F1
#
_entry.id   AF-A0A3G4VXX4-F1
#
_cell.length_a   1.000
_cell.length_b   1.000
_cell.length_c   1.000
_cell.angle_alpha   90.00
_cell.angle_beta   90.00
_cell.angle_gamma   90.00
#
_symmetry.space_group_name_H-M   'P 1'
#
loop_
_entity.id
_entity.type
_entity.pdbx_description
1 polymer ?
#
loop_
_entity_poly.entity_id
_entity_poly.type
_entity_poly.pdbx_seq_one_letter_code
_entity_poly.pdbx_strand_id
1 'polypeptide(L)'
;MTLTPEPPTPAEPVPGTDGLTLPQFLRCTADRYSTPHTPADPRLARLGDVFIAAGLAALHRAAAGPSWSEFRLRPVGADRGELYARIVRLGREALDTGEIDAFFFVHKAPGLRLRFRTGPNATAEPDHLAAPSVWQDQGCVASWSAAVYEPEEHLFGGPVSMDSVHRIFTADSLLWAEQHASAVRTGPPWALSLLMTRALFEELGVSGWEDREIWDLLRRRAHRRFAGEPPLSWQRTAESLGRLWADPERLRSLLDPQRLEALGEYRAAVRHACAHWQETYFQRPGARVGPREAAAFLVVHHWNRARLPMERQIAVTEALSGPENLAVL
;
A
#
# COMPACT_ATOMS: atom_id res chain seq x y z
N MET A 1 45.63 -8.11 22.11
CA MET A 1 44.90 -6.89 22.52
C MET A 1 43.62 -7.36 23.17
N THR A 2 43.63 -7.46 24.50
CA THR A 2 42.54 -8.00 25.31
C THR A 2 41.48 -6.91 25.45
N LEU A 3 40.30 -7.12 24.86
CA LEU A 3 39.14 -6.25 25.06
C LEU A 3 38.61 -6.48 26.48
N THR A 4 38.80 -5.50 27.34
CA THR A 4 38.13 -5.42 28.64
C THR A 4 36.63 -5.26 28.38
N PRO A 5 35.75 -6.04 29.03
CA PRO A 5 34.31 -5.81 28.91
C PRO A 5 33.97 -4.45 29.53
N GLU A 6 33.21 -3.65 28.78
CA GLU A 6 32.64 -2.39 29.23
C GLU A 6 31.78 -2.64 30.49
N PRO A 7 31.86 -1.79 31.54
CA PRO A 7 31.00 -1.94 32.70
C PRO A 7 29.52 -1.84 32.29
N PRO A 8 28.61 -2.59 32.93
CA PRO A 8 27.19 -2.48 32.63
C PRO A 8 26.72 -1.05 32.89
N THR A 9 26.12 -0.44 31.88
CA THR A 9 25.40 0.84 31.99
C THR A 9 24.44 0.75 33.18
N PRO A 10 24.37 1.76 34.06
CA PRO A 10 23.42 1.75 35.17
C PRO A 10 22.01 1.55 34.61
N ALA A 11 21.33 0.51 35.09
CA ALA A 11 19.99 0.18 34.64
C ALA A 11 19.05 1.34 34.99
N GLU A 12 18.53 2.03 33.97
CA GLU A 12 17.59 3.13 34.18
C GLU A 12 16.38 2.64 35.01
N PRO A 13 15.93 3.44 35.99
CA PRO A 13 14.76 3.11 36.77
C PRO A 13 13.52 3.07 35.88
N VAL A 14 12.61 2.12 36.16
CA VAL A 14 11.36 2.04 35.39
C VAL A 14 10.44 3.20 35.79
N PRO A 15 9.92 3.98 34.83
CA PRO A 15 9.00 5.07 35.12
C PRO A 15 7.81 4.60 35.96
N GLY A 16 7.58 5.25 37.09
CA GLY A 16 6.45 4.96 37.97
C GLY A 16 6.68 3.86 39.00
N THR A 17 7.88 3.26 39.08
CA THR A 17 8.30 2.39 40.19
C THR A 17 9.50 2.99 40.91
N ASP A 18 9.25 3.63 42.06
CA ASP A 18 10.26 4.37 42.80
C ASP A 18 11.44 3.45 43.21
N GLY A 19 12.64 3.72 42.67
CA GLY A 19 13.88 3.03 43.05
C GLY A 19 14.09 1.63 42.46
N LEU A 20 13.18 1.11 41.61
CA LEU A 20 13.32 -0.19 40.96
C LEU A 20 13.97 -0.07 39.57
N THR A 21 15.01 -0.86 39.35
CA THR A 21 15.57 -1.10 38.01
C THR A 21 14.68 -2.03 37.21
N LEU A 22 14.78 -1.99 35.87
CA LEU A 22 14.02 -2.90 35.00
C LEU A 22 14.22 -4.39 35.36
N PRO A 23 15.44 -4.91 35.59
CA PRO A 23 15.63 -6.31 36.00
C PRO A 23 14.96 -6.65 37.33
N GLN A 24 14.97 -5.74 38.30
CA GLN A 24 14.30 -5.94 39.59
C GLN A 24 12.78 -5.96 39.41
N PHE A 25 12.24 -5.02 38.64
CA PHE A 25 10.81 -4.99 38.29
C PHE A 25 10.35 -6.28 37.61
N LEU A 26 11.11 -6.78 36.62
CA LEU A 26 10.80 -8.03 35.92
C LEU A 26 10.84 -9.24 36.86
N ARG A 27 11.81 -9.30 37.78
CA ARG A 27 11.90 -10.38 38.77
C ARG A 27 10.72 -10.36 39.74
N CYS A 28 10.39 -9.20 40.30
CA CYS A 28 9.22 -9.03 41.16
C CYS A 28 7.91 -9.40 40.45
N THR A 29 7.79 -9.05 39.17
CA THR A 29 6.65 -9.42 38.34
C THR A 29 6.60 -10.93 38.12
N ALA A 30 7.72 -11.58 37.76
CA ALA A 30 7.78 -13.02 37.52
C ALA A 30 7.48 -13.86 38.79
N ASP A 31 8.01 -13.44 39.95
CA ASP A 31 7.80 -14.13 41.22
C ASP A 31 6.30 -14.18 41.61
N ARG A 32 5.56 -13.10 41.34
CA ARG A 32 4.10 -13.01 41.54
C ARG A 32 3.32 -14.04 40.74
N TYR A 33 3.71 -14.30 39.49
CA TYR A 33 3.04 -15.29 38.63
C TYR A 33 3.50 -16.73 38.91
N SER A 34 4.67 -16.89 39.55
CA SER A 34 5.25 -18.20 39.88
C SER A 34 4.84 -18.72 41.26
N THR A 35 4.48 -17.83 42.19
CA THR A 35 4.09 -18.18 43.56
C THR A 35 2.87 -17.38 44.02
N PRO A 36 1.77 -18.04 44.45
CA PRO A 36 0.58 -17.33 44.93
C PRO A 36 0.82 -16.86 46.37
N HIS A 37 1.53 -15.74 46.55
CA HIS A 37 1.61 -15.05 47.85
C HIS A 37 1.38 -13.53 47.71
N THR A 38 0.85 -12.97 48.79
CA THR A 38 0.32 -11.61 48.97
C THR A 38 1.22 -10.51 48.40
N PRO A 39 0.69 -9.50 47.68
CA PRO A 39 1.51 -8.46 47.07
C PRO A 39 2.12 -7.55 48.14
N ALA A 40 3.44 -7.37 48.12
CA ALA A 40 4.14 -6.42 48.99
C ALA A 40 3.84 -4.94 48.64
N ASP A 41 3.36 -4.66 47.42
CA ASP A 41 2.91 -3.33 46.99
C ASP A 41 1.78 -3.44 45.93
N PRO A 42 0.57 -2.93 46.22
CA PRO A 42 -0.56 -2.89 45.27
C PRO A 42 -0.28 -2.08 44.00
N ARG A 43 0.58 -1.04 44.07
CA ARG A 43 0.97 -0.24 42.89
C ARG A 43 1.87 -1.06 41.98
N LEU A 44 2.90 -1.70 42.53
CA LEU A 44 3.78 -2.60 41.79
C LEU A 44 3.00 -3.77 41.17
N ALA A 45 2.04 -4.33 41.90
CA ALA A 45 1.14 -5.37 41.39
C ALA A 45 0.36 -4.90 40.15
N ARG A 46 -0.28 -3.72 40.21
CA ARG A 46 -0.99 -3.15 39.07
C ARG A 46 -0.08 -2.88 37.87
N LEU A 47 1.12 -2.34 38.10
CA LEU A 47 2.08 -2.07 37.04
C LEU A 47 2.60 -3.36 36.39
N GLY A 48 2.84 -4.40 37.19
CA GLY A 48 3.19 -5.74 36.70
C GLY A 48 2.06 -6.37 35.87
N ASP A 49 0.81 -6.24 36.31
CA ASP A 49 -0.35 -6.74 35.56
C ASP A 49 -0.53 -6.00 34.22
N VAL A 50 -0.36 -4.67 34.20
CA VAL A 50 -0.36 -3.87 32.96
C VAL A 50 0.77 -4.31 32.03
N PHE A 51 1.98 -4.48 32.56
CA PHE A 51 3.14 -4.91 31.78
C PHE A 51 2.93 -6.30 31.16
N ILE A 52 2.46 -7.28 31.94
CA ILE A 52 2.19 -8.64 31.46
C ILE A 52 1.03 -8.65 30.46
N ALA A 53 -0.05 -7.93 30.73
CA ALA A 53 -1.18 -7.85 29.79
C ALA A 53 -0.74 -7.24 28.45
N ALA A 54 0.01 -6.14 28.47
CA ALA A 54 0.56 -5.51 27.28
C ALA A 54 1.55 -6.43 26.54
N GLY A 55 2.44 -7.10 27.28
CA GLY A 55 3.40 -8.07 26.75
C GLY A 55 2.73 -9.27 26.08
N LEU A 56 1.75 -9.88 26.74
CA LEU A 56 0.97 -10.99 26.19
C LEU A 56 0.16 -10.57 24.96
N ALA A 57 -0.45 -9.38 24.98
CA ALA A 57 -1.16 -8.85 23.82
C ALA A 57 -0.20 -8.61 22.64
N ALA A 58 1.01 -8.09 22.90
CA ALA A 58 2.04 -7.94 21.88
C ALA A 58 2.52 -9.29 21.33
N LEU A 59 2.73 -10.29 22.19
CA LEU A 59 3.11 -11.65 21.78
C LEU A 59 2.01 -12.33 20.96
N HIS A 60 0.73 -12.18 21.33
CA HIS A 60 -0.39 -12.70 20.55
C HIS A 60 -0.50 -12.03 19.18
N ARG A 61 -0.31 -10.70 19.10
CA ARG A 61 -0.26 -9.99 17.81
C ARG A 61 0.92 -10.47 16.95
N ALA A 62 2.09 -10.64 17.56
CA ALA A 62 3.27 -11.17 16.86
C ALA A 62 3.06 -12.61 16.36
N ALA A 63 2.35 -13.44 17.13
CA ALA A 63 2.05 -14.83 16.78
C ALA A 63 0.93 -14.98 15.74
N ALA A 64 -0.04 -14.06 15.71
CA ALA A 64 -1.17 -14.08 14.77
C ALA A 64 -0.80 -13.62 13.34
N GLY A 65 0.40 -13.08 13.15
CA GLY A 65 0.81 -12.44 11.89
C GLY A 65 0.18 -11.05 11.71
N PRO A 66 0.56 -10.32 10.66
CA PRO A 66 0.10 -8.96 10.47
C PRO A 66 -1.41 -8.91 10.22
N SER A 67 -2.15 -8.27 11.13
CA SER A 67 -3.60 -8.10 11.01
C SER A 67 -3.94 -6.95 10.06
N TRP A 68 -4.86 -7.21 9.13
CA TRP A 68 -5.43 -6.18 8.28
C TRP A 68 -6.71 -5.62 8.87
N SER A 69 -6.85 -4.29 8.86
CA SER A 69 -8.08 -3.58 9.17
C SER A 69 -8.64 -2.96 7.88
N GLU A 70 -9.88 -3.30 7.48
CA GLU A 70 -10.60 -2.63 6.39
C GLU A 70 -11.69 -1.71 6.95
N PHE A 71 -11.69 -0.46 6.49
CA PHE A 71 -12.73 0.53 6.73
C PHE A 71 -13.42 0.89 5.42
N ARG A 72 -14.74 0.77 5.39
CA ARG A 72 -15.56 1.18 4.25
C ARG A 72 -16.11 2.56 4.54
N LEU A 73 -15.60 3.58 3.86
CA LEU A 73 -15.97 4.97 4.08
C LEU A 73 -16.94 5.45 3.00
N ARG A 74 -18.00 6.15 3.42
CA ARG A 74 -18.89 6.89 2.53
C ARG A 74 -18.60 8.38 2.65
N PRO A 75 -17.89 9.00 1.68
CA PRO A 75 -17.56 10.42 1.75
C PRO A 75 -18.81 11.31 1.79
N VAL A 76 -18.72 12.47 2.43
CA VAL A 76 -19.72 13.53 2.29
C VAL A 76 -19.47 14.28 0.98
N GLY A 77 -20.54 14.52 0.20
CA GLY A 77 -20.46 15.36 -0.99
C GLY A 77 -19.67 14.77 -2.17
N ALA A 78 -19.55 15.59 -3.22
CA ALA A 78 -18.85 15.23 -4.45
C ALA A 78 -17.35 15.57 -4.40
N ASP A 79 -16.98 16.64 -3.68
CA ASP A 79 -15.59 16.98 -3.41
C ASP A 79 -15.04 16.10 -2.29
N ARG A 80 -13.92 15.45 -2.57
CA ARG A 80 -13.28 14.48 -1.67
C ARG A 80 -11.85 14.88 -1.31
N GLY A 81 -11.41 16.08 -1.72
CA GLY A 81 -10.02 16.51 -1.54
C GLY A 81 -9.56 16.43 -0.08
N GLU A 82 -10.37 16.96 0.83
CA GLU A 82 -10.10 16.92 2.28
C GLU A 82 -9.98 15.49 2.83
N LEU A 83 -10.84 14.56 2.37
CA LEU A 83 -10.76 13.16 2.80
C LEU A 83 -9.45 12.52 2.34
N TYR A 84 -9.03 12.77 1.10
CA TYR A 84 -7.74 12.28 0.61
C TYR A 84 -6.57 12.91 1.34
N ALA A 85 -6.61 14.21 1.65
CA ALA A 85 -5.57 14.87 2.43
C ALA A 85 -5.38 14.20 3.80
N ARG A 86 -6.49 13.83 4.47
CA ARG A 86 -6.47 13.07 5.73
C ARG A 86 -5.91 11.67 5.57
N ILE A 87 -6.28 10.97 4.49
CA ILE A 87 -5.73 9.64 4.18
C ILE A 87 -4.22 9.70 3.95
N VAL A 88 -3.73 10.70 3.18
CA VAL A 88 -2.28 10.90 2.94
C VAL A 88 -1.57 11.14 4.27
N ARG A 89 -2.08 12.08 5.07
CA ARG A 89 -1.48 12.44 6.36
C ARG A 89 -1.38 11.22 7.28
N LEU A 90 -2.52 10.55 7.53
CA LEU A 90 -2.56 9.37 8.38
C LEU A 90 -1.65 8.25 7.86
N GLY A 91 -1.68 8.00 6.55
CA GLY A 91 -0.86 6.97 5.92
C GLY A 91 0.64 7.25 6.07
N ARG A 92 1.09 8.47 5.81
CA ARG A 92 2.51 8.86 5.96
C ARG A 92 2.93 8.82 7.43
N GLU A 93 2.19 9.46 8.33
CA GLU A 93 2.51 9.48 9.76
C GLU A 93 2.61 8.05 10.34
N ALA A 94 1.66 7.17 10.03
CA ALA A 94 1.67 5.81 10.56
C ALA A 94 2.74 4.90 9.91
N LEU A 95 3.11 5.12 8.64
CA LEU A 95 4.23 4.43 7.99
C LEU A 95 5.56 4.87 8.59
N ASP A 96 5.73 6.18 8.80
CA ASP A 96 6.98 6.76 9.33
C ASP A 96 7.27 6.31 10.77
N THR A 97 6.23 6.14 11.59
CA THR A 97 6.36 5.60 12.96
C THR A 97 6.48 4.08 13.00
N GLY A 98 6.19 3.39 11.89
CA GLY A 98 6.11 1.93 11.83
C GLY A 98 4.88 1.34 12.54
N GLU A 99 3.87 2.16 12.85
CA GLU A 99 2.57 1.71 13.37
C GLU A 99 1.86 0.82 12.34
N ILE A 100 2.03 1.15 11.07
CA ILE A 100 1.63 0.33 9.93
C ILE A 100 2.85 0.06 9.06
N ASP A 101 2.84 -1.05 8.34
CA ASP A 101 3.88 -1.38 7.35
C ASP A 101 3.36 -1.31 5.90
N ALA A 102 2.04 -1.29 5.73
CA ALA A 102 1.37 -1.08 4.46
C ALA A 102 -0.03 -0.47 4.66
N PHE A 103 -0.48 0.31 3.69
CA PHE A 103 -1.88 0.69 3.58
C PHE A 103 -2.26 0.89 2.13
N PHE A 104 -3.54 0.79 1.81
CA PHE A 104 -4.00 1.20 0.49
C PHE A 104 -5.49 1.52 0.52
N PHE A 105 -5.95 2.26 -0.48
CA PHE A 105 -7.39 2.45 -0.70
C PHE A 105 -7.83 1.91 -2.05
N VAL A 106 -9.13 1.64 -2.19
CA VAL A 106 -9.76 1.28 -3.46
C VAL A 106 -11.11 1.98 -3.56
N HIS A 107 -11.43 2.51 -4.74
CA HIS A 107 -12.78 2.98 -5.06
C HIS A 107 -13.71 1.79 -5.31
N LYS A 108 -14.75 1.64 -4.49
CA LYS A 108 -15.80 0.65 -4.71
C LYS A 108 -17.13 1.22 -4.26
N ALA A 109 -18.06 1.35 -5.21
CA ALA A 109 -19.37 1.93 -4.95
C ALA A 109 -20.04 1.25 -3.73
N PRO A 110 -20.64 2.02 -2.81
CA PRO A 110 -20.92 3.47 -2.89
C PRO A 110 -19.81 4.41 -2.36
N GLY A 111 -18.60 3.93 -2.07
CA GLY A 111 -17.58 4.75 -1.40
C GLY A 111 -16.14 4.33 -1.70
N LEU A 112 -15.31 4.32 -0.67
CA LEU A 112 -13.94 3.80 -0.72
C LEU A 112 -13.71 2.76 0.38
N ARG A 113 -12.77 1.85 0.12
CA ARG A 113 -12.24 0.92 1.10
C ARG A 113 -10.85 1.38 1.45
N LEU A 114 -10.59 1.66 2.71
CA LEU A 114 -9.29 2.01 3.25
C LEU A 114 -8.78 0.84 4.08
N ARG A 115 -7.56 0.40 3.83
CA ARG A 115 -6.99 -0.80 4.45
C ARG A 115 -5.64 -0.48 5.05
N PHE A 116 -5.41 -0.96 6.27
CA PHE A 116 -4.15 -0.84 6.98
C PHE A 116 -3.65 -2.21 7.41
N ARG A 117 -2.36 -2.44 7.29
CA ARG A 117 -1.68 -3.61 7.85
C ARG A 117 -0.86 -3.16 9.05
N THR A 118 -1.14 -3.78 10.19
CA THR A 118 -0.47 -3.47 11.45
C THR A 118 1.04 -3.73 11.33
N GLY A 119 1.83 -2.72 11.66
CA GLY A 119 3.29 -2.76 11.65
C GLY A 119 3.88 -3.23 12.99
N PRO A 120 5.22 -3.40 13.03
CA PRO A 120 5.91 -3.91 14.21
C PRO A 120 5.85 -2.98 15.42
N ASN A 121 5.68 -1.67 15.21
CA ASN A 121 5.62 -0.67 16.28
C ASN A 121 4.19 -0.31 16.68
N ALA A 122 3.18 -1.07 16.22
CA ALA A 122 1.80 -0.78 16.54
C ALA A 122 1.54 -0.83 18.05
N THR A 123 0.93 0.23 18.57
CA THR A 123 0.48 0.31 19.95
C THR A 123 -0.75 -0.60 20.18
N ALA A 124 -1.23 -0.68 21.42
CA ALA A 124 -2.46 -1.41 21.71
C ALA A 124 -3.71 -0.76 21.08
N GLU A 125 -3.67 0.55 20.86
CA GLU A 125 -4.75 1.35 20.25
C GLU A 125 -4.15 2.24 19.14
N PRO A 126 -3.87 1.67 17.96
CA PRO A 126 -3.31 2.41 16.84
C PRO A 126 -4.24 3.53 16.36
N ASP A 127 -3.70 4.71 16.05
CA ASP A 127 -4.47 5.89 15.65
C ASP A 127 -5.35 5.63 14.42
N HIS A 128 -4.86 4.81 13.48
CA HIS A 128 -5.61 4.47 12.27
C HIS A 128 -6.92 3.72 12.54
N LEU A 129 -7.08 3.08 13.71
CA LEU A 129 -8.32 2.42 14.09
C LEU A 129 -9.42 3.40 14.51
N ALA A 130 -9.05 4.54 15.11
CA ALA A 130 -10.00 5.56 15.55
C ALA A 130 -10.36 6.55 14.42
N ALA A 131 -9.49 6.69 13.42
CA ALA A 131 -9.60 7.70 12.38
C ALA A 131 -10.97 7.76 11.67
N PRO A 132 -11.62 6.64 11.26
CA PRO A 132 -12.93 6.70 10.61
C PRO A 132 -14.02 7.34 11.46
N SER A 133 -14.03 7.09 12.78
CA SER A 133 -15.00 7.70 13.70
C SER A 133 -14.77 9.20 13.80
N VAL A 134 -13.52 9.61 14.00
CA VAL A 134 -13.13 11.03 14.08
C VAL A 134 -13.50 11.77 12.78
N TRP A 135 -13.29 11.14 11.62
CA TRP A 135 -13.65 11.75 10.33
C TRP A 135 -15.16 11.85 10.12
N GLN A 136 -15.94 10.93 10.69
CA GLN A 136 -17.40 11.04 10.69
C GLN A 136 -17.89 12.16 11.58
N ASP A 137 -17.36 12.28 12.80
CA ASP A 137 -17.75 13.33 13.76
C ASP A 137 -17.40 14.74 13.22
N GLN A 138 -16.34 14.84 12.44
CA GLN A 138 -15.92 16.07 11.77
C GLN A 138 -16.65 16.34 10.45
N GLY A 139 -17.61 15.50 10.05
CA GLY A 139 -18.40 15.67 8.82
C GLY A 139 -17.64 15.43 7.52
N CYS A 140 -16.46 14.81 7.56
CA CYS A 140 -15.68 14.44 6.37
C CYS A 140 -16.21 13.14 5.73
N VAL A 141 -16.71 12.23 6.55
CA VAL A 141 -17.29 10.95 6.16
C VAL A 141 -18.74 10.90 6.65
N ALA A 142 -19.68 10.57 5.76
CA ALA A 142 -21.11 10.48 6.11
C ALA A 142 -21.40 9.26 7.01
N SER A 143 -20.68 8.16 6.77
CA SER A 143 -20.74 6.94 7.57
C SER A 143 -19.56 6.04 7.24
N TRP A 144 -19.19 5.18 8.19
CA TRP A 144 -18.19 4.14 7.99
C TRP A 144 -18.63 2.80 8.58
N SER A 145 -17.94 1.72 8.18
CA SER A 145 -18.08 0.39 8.79
C SER A 145 -16.75 -0.36 8.72
N ALA A 146 -16.48 -1.20 9.71
CA ALA A 146 -15.38 -2.16 9.66
C ALA A 146 -15.72 -3.36 8.75
N ALA A 147 -14.71 -3.96 8.16
CA ALA A 147 -14.82 -5.17 7.37
C ALA A 147 -13.55 -6.02 7.44
N VAL A 148 -13.68 -7.29 7.03
CA VAL A 148 -12.53 -8.19 6.85
C VAL A 148 -11.98 -7.98 5.44
N TYR A 149 -10.66 -7.84 5.34
CA TYR A 149 -9.95 -7.83 4.06
C TYR A 149 -9.55 -9.25 3.67
N GLU A 150 -9.98 -9.66 2.49
CA GLU A 150 -9.53 -10.90 1.84
C GLU A 150 -8.65 -10.55 0.63
N PRO A 151 -7.36 -10.92 0.63
CA PRO A 151 -6.46 -10.64 -0.48
C PRO A 151 -6.75 -11.51 -1.72
N GLU A 152 -6.57 -10.93 -2.91
CA GLU A 152 -6.72 -11.63 -4.21
C GLU A 152 -5.44 -12.41 -4.55
N GLU A 153 -4.96 -13.24 -3.63
CA GLU A 153 -3.62 -13.83 -3.67
C GLU A 153 -3.34 -14.64 -4.95
N HIS A 154 -4.36 -15.33 -5.46
CA HIS A 154 -4.25 -16.16 -6.66
C HIS A 154 -3.90 -15.37 -7.92
N LEU A 155 -4.21 -14.07 -7.98
CA LEU A 155 -3.85 -13.20 -9.12
C LEU A 155 -2.36 -12.84 -9.11
N PHE A 156 -1.69 -12.99 -7.97
CA PHE A 156 -0.32 -12.51 -7.76
C PHE A 156 0.65 -13.61 -7.37
N GLY A 157 0.23 -14.87 -7.34
CA GLY A 157 1.12 -15.99 -7.04
C GLY A 157 1.09 -16.49 -5.59
N GLY A 158 0.05 -16.11 -4.84
CA GLY A 158 -0.22 -16.62 -3.50
C GLY A 158 0.29 -15.72 -2.36
N PRO A 159 0.16 -16.18 -1.11
CA PRO A 159 0.53 -15.41 0.08
C PRO A 159 1.95 -14.83 0.05
N VAL A 160 2.91 -15.59 -0.49
CA VAL A 160 4.33 -15.18 -0.58
C VAL A 160 4.53 -13.89 -1.38
N SER A 161 3.72 -13.67 -2.40
CA SER A 161 3.80 -12.48 -3.24
C SER A 161 3.13 -11.26 -2.62
N MET A 162 2.21 -11.46 -1.68
CA MET A 162 1.32 -10.40 -1.23
C MET A 162 2.05 -9.29 -0.49
N ASP A 163 3.18 -9.58 0.17
CA ASP A 163 3.96 -8.51 0.79
C ASP A 163 4.44 -7.47 -0.24
N SER A 164 4.99 -7.94 -1.36
CA SER A 164 5.41 -7.09 -2.47
C SER A 164 4.23 -6.35 -3.12
N VAL A 165 3.12 -7.04 -3.33
CA VAL A 165 1.89 -6.46 -3.90
C VAL A 165 1.35 -5.33 -3.01
N HIS A 166 1.30 -5.55 -1.70
CA HIS A 166 0.83 -4.54 -0.76
C HIS A 166 1.74 -3.31 -0.72
N ARG A 167 3.07 -3.49 -0.78
CA ARG A 167 4.01 -2.35 -0.89
C ARG A 167 3.80 -1.55 -2.18
N ILE A 168 3.55 -2.21 -3.31
CA ILE A 168 3.20 -1.55 -4.58
C ILE A 168 1.87 -0.80 -4.45
N PHE A 169 0.86 -1.42 -3.81
CA PHE A 169 -0.43 -0.77 -3.54
C PHE A 169 -0.32 0.43 -2.61
N THR A 170 0.60 0.41 -1.64
CA THR A 170 0.91 1.56 -0.77
C THR A 170 1.48 2.70 -1.58
N ALA A 171 2.52 2.46 -2.38
CA ALA A 171 3.13 3.49 -3.24
C ALA A 171 2.12 4.09 -4.22
N ASP A 172 1.29 3.24 -4.84
CA ASP A 172 0.23 3.66 -5.75
C ASP A 172 -0.86 4.49 -5.04
N SER A 173 -1.23 4.09 -3.81
CA SER A 173 -2.22 4.81 -3.02
C SER A 173 -1.73 6.17 -2.56
N LEU A 174 -0.48 6.29 -2.10
CA LEU A 174 0.07 7.58 -1.66
C LEU A 174 0.01 8.61 -2.80
N LEU A 175 0.57 8.26 -3.96
CA LEU A 175 0.61 9.16 -5.11
C LEU A 175 -0.80 9.54 -5.60
N TRP A 176 -1.73 8.58 -5.69
CA TRP A 176 -3.10 8.90 -6.11
C TRP A 176 -3.88 9.68 -5.06
N ALA A 177 -3.71 9.41 -3.77
CA ALA A 177 -4.37 10.18 -2.73
C ALA A 177 -3.90 11.63 -2.76
N GLU A 178 -2.60 11.90 -2.93
CA GLU A 178 -2.07 13.25 -3.10
C GLU A 178 -2.65 13.95 -4.33
N GLN A 179 -2.73 13.22 -5.45
CA GLN A 179 -3.33 13.74 -6.67
C GLN A 179 -4.82 14.06 -6.51
N HIS A 180 -5.57 13.27 -5.74
CA HIS A 180 -6.99 13.52 -5.47
C HIS A 180 -7.23 14.57 -4.38
N ALA A 181 -6.26 14.78 -3.49
CA ALA A 181 -6.28 15.81 -2.46
C ALA A 181 -6.03 17.21 -3.04
N SER A 182 -5.27 17.30 -4.14
CA SER A 182 -4.94 18.58 -4.76
C SER A 182 -6.15 19.27 -5.40
N ALA A 183 -6.43 20.50 -4.96
CA ALA A 183 -7.43 21.37 -5.57
C ALA A 183 -7.04 21.84 -6.98
N VAL A 184 -5.74 21.81 -7.31
CA VAL A 184 -5.23 22.27 -8.62
C VAL A 184 -4.81 21.07 -9.47
N ARG A 185 -5.57 20.84 -10.55
CA ARG A 185 -5.26 19.78 -11.53
C ARG A 185 -4.17 20.22 -12.49
N THR A 186 -2.91 20.12 -12.09
CA THR A 186 -1.74 20.46 -12.91
C THR A 186 -1.27 19.31 -13.85
N GLY A 187 -2.19 18.76 -14.64
CA GLY A 187 -1.85 17.77 -15.68
C GLY A 187 -2.90 16.67 -15.84
N PRO A 188 -2.88 15.94 -16.96
CA PRO A 188 -3.86 14.89 -17.22
C PRO A 188 -3.55 13.62 -16.39
N PRO A 189 -4.50 13.09 -15.57
CA PRO A 189 -4.29 11.86 -14.80
C PRO A 189 -3.90 10.64 -15.66
N TRP A 190 -4.30 10.60 -16.92
CA TRP A 190 -3.93 9.50 -17.80
C TRP A 190 -2.42 9.49 -18.12
N ALA A 191 -1.76 10.65 -18.20
CA ALA A 191 -0.32 10.69 -18.48
C ALA A 191 0.48 10.20 -17.27
N LEU A 192 0.09 10.63 -16.06
CA LEU A 192 0.63 10.12 -14.80
C LEU A 192 0.43 8.60 -14.68
N SER A 193 -0.78 8.11 -14.99
CA SER A 193 -1.08 6.67 -14.99
C SER A 193 -0.20 5.87 -15.95
N LEU A 194 0.04 6.36 -17.17
CA LEU A 194 0.92 5.69 -18.13
C LEU A 194 2.39 5.68 -17.64
N LEU A 195 2.87 6.79 -17.06
CA LEU A 195 4.24 6.85 -16.52
C LEU A 195 4.42 5.92 -15.31
N MET A 196 3.44 5.84 -14.41
CA MET A 196 3.46 4.87 -13.31
C MET A 196 3.41 3.42 -13.81
N THR A 197 2.57 3.14 -14.81
CA THR A 197 2.49 1.81 -15.45
C THR A 197 3.82 1.41 -16.10
N ARG A 198 4.46 2.34 -16.80
CA ARG A 198 5.80 2.15 -17.39
C ARG A 198 6.85 1.87 -16.31
N ALA A 199 6.87 2.67 -15.23
CA ALA A 199 7.79 2.43 -14.12
C ALA A 199 7.57 1.03 -13.51
N LEU A 200 6.33 0.62 -13.27
CA LEU A 200 6.01 -0.73 -12.80
C LEU A 200 6.55 -1.82 -13.73
N PHE A 201 6.36 -1.68 -15.05
CA PHE A 201 6.83 -2.66 -16.03
C PHE A 201 8.36 -2.76 -16.01
N GLU A 202 9.05 -1.62 -16.04
CA GLU A 202 10.51 -1.56 -15.97
C GLU A 202 11.04 -2.22 -14.69
N GLU A 203 10.46 -1.92 -13.52
CA GLU A 203 10.90 -2.49 -12.24
C GLU A 203 10.57 -3.99 -12.11
N LEU A 204 9.54 -4.48 -12.82
CA LEU A 204 9.26 -5.92 -12.94
C LEU A 204 10.19 -6.63 -13.94
N GLY A 205 11.07 -5.90 -14.62
CA GLY A 205 11.97 -6.44 -15.65
C GLY A 205 11.28 -6.72 -16.98
N VAL A 206 10.09 -6.16 -17.22
CA VAL A 206 9.38 -6.26 -18.50
C VAL A 206 10.05 -5.32 -19.49
N SER A 207 10.57 -5.88 -20.59
CA SER A 207 11.42 -5.14 -21.52
C SER A 207 11.05 -5.38 -22.98
N GLY A 208 11.46 -4.43 -23.84
CA GLY A 208 11.22 -4.52 -25.27
C GLY A 208 9.74 -4.69 -25.61
N TRP A 209 9.39 -5.84 -26.19
CA TRP A 209 8.05 -6.15 -26.69
C TRP A 209 7.18 -6.93 -25.70
N GLU A 210 7.69 -7.23 -24.51
CA GLU A 210 7.01 -8.06 -23.50
C GLU A 210 5.77 -7.40 -22.91
N ASP A 211 5.69 -6.06 -22.96
CA ASP A 211 4.54 -5.29 -22.50
C ASP A 211 3.27 -5.60 -23.31
N ARG A 212 3.41 -6.02 -24.58
CA ARG A 212 2.30 -6.44 -25.46
C ARG A 212 1.46 -7.55 -24.84
N GLU A 213 2.09 -8.50 -24.16
CA GLU A 213 1.36 -9.57 -23.48
C GLU A 213 0.55 -9.03 -22.30
N ILE A 214 1.06 -8.02 -21.60
CA ILE A 214 0.33 -7.37 -20.51
C ILE A 214 -0.94 -6.70 -21.04
N TRP A 215 -0.81 -5.96 -22.15
CA TRP A 215 -1.95 -5.32 -22.81
C TRP A 215 -2.97 -6.34 -23.33
N ASP A 216 -2.50 -7.45 -23.90
CA ASP A 216 -3.37 -8.54 -24.33
C ASP A 216 -4.06 -9.25 -23.15
N LEU A 217 -3.38 -9.43 -22.01
CA LEU A 217 -3.99 -9.96 -20.78
C LEU A 217 -5.04 -9.02 -20.21
N LEU A 218 -4.80 -7.70 -20.21
CA LEU A 218 -5.81 -6.69 -19.85
C LEU A 218 -7.03 -6.79 -20.77
N ARG A 219 -6.81 -6.98 -22.07
CA ARG A 219 -7.88 -7.13 -23.06
C ARG A 219 -8.70 -8.39 -22.84
N ARG A 220 -8.04 -9.55 -22.70
CA ARG A 220 -8.67 -10.88 -22.68
C ARG A 220 -9.17 -11.30 -21.30
N ARG A 221 -8.43 -10.99 -20.23
CA ARG A 221 -8.72 -11.44 -18.86
C ARG A 221 -9.34 -10.37 -17.97
N ALA A 222 -8.97 -9.10 -18.14
CA ALA A 222 -9.58 -7.99 -17.38
C ALA A 222 -10.75 -7.32 -18.12
N HIS A 223 -11.11 -7.84 -19.30
CA HIS A 223 -12.21 -7.37 -20.15
C HIS A 223 -12.12 -5.88 -20.50
N ARG A 224 -10.90 -5.36 -20.65
CA ARG A 224 -10.65 -3.97 -21.09
C ARG A 224 -10.61 -3.91 -22.61
N ARG A 225 -11.76 -4.20 -23.22
CA ARG A 225 -11.95 -4.27 -24.66
C ARG A 225 -13.26 -3.62 -25.10
N PHE A 226 -13.38 -3.26 -26.36
CA PHE A 226 -14.66 -2.81 -26.91
C PHE A 226 -15.70 -3.94 -26.83
N ALA A 227 -16.94 -3.59 -26.51
CA ALA A 227 -18.06 -4.54 -26.49
C ALA A 227 -18.58 -4.88 -27.90
N GLY A 228 -18.21 -4.08 -28.90
CA GLY A 228 -18.59 -4.22 -30.31
C GLY A 228 -17.52 -3.62 -31.22
N GLU A 229 -17.94 -3.14 -32.38
CA GLU A 229 -17.01 -2.50 -33.33
C GLU A 229 -16.33 -1.27 -32.72
N PRO A 230 -15.03 -1.06 -32.99
CA PRO A 230 -14.34 0.13 -32.55
C PRO A 230 -14.94 1.39 -33.22
N PRO A 231 -14.84 2.57 -32.59
CA PRO A 231 -15.26 3.82 -33.21
C PRO A 231 -14.60 4.07 -34.58
N LEU A 232 -15.29 4.74 -35.51
CA LEU A 232 -14.74 5.02 -36.85
C LEU A 232 -13.38 5.75 -36.85
N SER A 233 -13.13 6.58 -35.84
CA SER A 233 -11.86 7.32 -35.67
C SER A 233 -10.78 6.54 -34.91
N TRP A 234 -11.04 5.28 -34.57
CA TRP A 234 -10.23 4.49 -33.66
C TRP A 234 -8.77 4.36 -34.09
N GLN A 235 -8.52 4.09 -35.37
CA GLN A 235 -7.16 3.89 -35.89
C GLN A 235 -6.23 5.07 -35.56
N ARG A 236 -6.69 6.31 -35.80
CA ARG A 236 -5.93 7.53 -35.49
C ARG A 236 -5.68 7.69 -33.98
N THR A 237 -6.65 7.33 -33.16
CA THR A 237 -6.52 7.35 -31.70
C THR A 237 -5.52 6.30 -31.23
N ALA A 238 -5.59 5.08 -31.75
CA ALA A 238 -4.68 3.98 -31.42
C ALA A 238 -3.23 4.34 -31.77
N GLU A 239 -2.97 4.85 -32.98
CA GLU A 239 -1.63 5.33 -33.37
C GLU A 239 -1.11 6.45 -32.47
N SER A 240 -1.98 7.38 -32.05
CA SER A 240 -1.59 8.49 -31.19
C SER A 240 -1.23 8.01 -29.78
N LEU A 241 -1.99 7.05 -29.25
CA LEU A 241 -1.69 6.40 -27.97
C LEU A 241 -0.41 5.55 -28.05
N GLY A 242 -0.20 4.83 -29.16
CA GLY A 242 1.03 4.09 -29.42
C GLY A 242 2.27 4.99 -29.44
N ARG A 243 2.20 6.12 -30.16
CA ARG A 243 3.28 7.12 -30.17
C ARG A 243 3.53 7.74 -28.79
N LEU A 244 2.48 8.05 -28.04
CA LEU A 244 2.60 8.55 -26.66
C LEU A 244 3.22 7.51 -25.72
N TRP A 245 2.84 6.25 -25.86
CA TRP A 245 3.42 5.16 -25.08
C TRP A 245 4.91 5.01 -25.40
N ALA A 246 5.30 5.09 -26.67
CA ALA A 246 6.69 4.97 -27.11
C ALA A 246 7.59 6.15 -26.72
N ASP A 247 7.01 7.31 -26.37
CA ASP A 247 7.74 8.55 -26.05
C ASP A 247 7.45 9.00 -24.60
N PRO A 248 8.19 8.46 -23.60
CA PRO A 248 7.99 8.81 -22.20
C PRO A 248 8.31 10.29 -21.90
N GLU A 249 9.22 10.93 -22.63
CA GLU A 249 9.54 12.35 -22.42
C GLU A 249 8.36 13.25 -22.78
N ARG A 250 7.63 12.91 -23.85
CA ARG A 250 6.37 13.59 -24.17
C ARG A 250 5.29 13.40 -23.11
N LEU A 251 5.26 12.27 -22.41
CA LEU A 251 4.37 12.10 -21.25
C LEU A 251 4.82 12.95 -20.06
N ARG A 252 6.14 12.98 -19.79
CA ARG A 252 6.73 13.78 -18.70
C ARG A 252 6.49 15.27 -18.90
N SER A 253 6.54 15.77 -20.13
CA SER A 253 6.28 17.18 -20.46
C SER A 253 4.83 17.62 -20.20
N LEU A 254 3.91 16.69 -19.95
CA LEU A 254 2.52 16.98 -19.58
C LEU A 254 2.30 17.10 -18.06
N LEU A 255 3.34 16.83 -17.27
CA LEU A 255 3.31 16.88 -15.80
C LEU A 255 4.13 18.05 -15.29
N ASP A 256 3.73 18.58 -14.13
CA ASP A 256 4.49 19.59 -13.41
C ASP A 256 5.65 18.96 -12.60
N PRO A 257 6.64 19.76 -12.16
CA PRO A 257 7.79 19.26 -11.40
C PRO A 257 7.40 18.48 -10.14
N GLN A 258 6.36 18.92 -9.42
CA GLN A 258 5.90 18.24 -8.20
C GLN A 258 5.43 16.80 -8.48
N ARG A 259 4.70 16.56 -9.58
CA ARG A 259 4.31 15.20 -9.96
C ARG A 259 5.49 14.36 -10.45
N LEU A 260 6.46 14.98 -11.10
CA LEU A 260 7.67 14.27 -11.52
C LEU A 260 8.50 13.81 -10.31
N GLU A 261 8.55 14.61 -9.24
CA GLU A 261 9.17 14.22 -7.98
C GLU A 261 8.41 13.07 -7.30
N ALA A 262 7.09 13.20 -7.16
CA ALA A 262 6.24 12.13 -6.61
C ALA A 262 6.31 10.82 -7.42
N LEU A 263 6.44 10.92 -8.75
CA LEU A 263 6.68 9.76 -9.62
C LEU A 263 8.06 9.13 -9.34
N GLY A 264 9.06 9.92 -8.99
CA GLY A 264 10.38 9.46 -8.54
C GLY A 264 10.29 8.66 -7.23
N GLU A 265 9.61 9.20 -6.23
CA GLU A 265 9.33 8.51 -4.95
C GLU A 265 8.58 7.19 -5.18
N TYR A 266 7.52 7.22 -6.00
CA TYR A 266 6.77 6.02 -6.40
C TYR A 266 7.69 4.98 -7.03
N ARG A 267 8.52 5.36 -8.01
CA ARG A 267 9.42 4.42 -8.69
C ARG A 267 10.44 3.81 -7.73
N ALA A 268 10.97 4.59 -6.78
CA ALA A 268 11.89 4.06 -5.77
C ALA A 268 11.21 3.00 -4.91
N ALA A 269 9.99 3.27 -4.41
CA ALA A 269 9.23 2.31 -3.61
C ALA A 269 8.88 1.04 -4.41
N VAL A 270 8.44 1.19 -5.67
CA VAL A 270 8.12 0.06 -6.55
C VAL A 270 9.37 -0.75 -6.89
N ARG A 271 10.53 -0.13 -7.13
CA ARG A 271 11.81 -0.83 -7.34
C ARG A 271 12.11 -1.78 -6.18
N HIS A 272 12.01 -1.29 -4.94
CA HIS A 272 12.26 -2.13 -3.77
C HIS A 272 11.26 -3.29 -3.65
N ALA A 273 9.97 -3.03 -3.88
CA ALA A 273 8.95 -4.07 -3.82
C ALA A 273 9.12 -5.12 -4.93
N CYS A 274 9.40 -4.69 -6.17
CA CYS A 274 9.63 -5.58 -7.30
C CYS A 274 10.90 -6.41 -7.11
N ALA A 275 12.00 -5.82 -6.62
CA ALA A 275 13.22 -6.56 -6.31
C ALA A 275 12.98 -7.65 -5.27
N HIS A 276 12.26 -7.32 -4.19
CA HIS A 276 11.87 -8.29 -3.18
C HIS A 276 11.00 -9.41 -3.78
N TRP A 277 10.05 -9.07 -4.66
CA TRP A 277 9.17 -10.04 -5.31
C TRP A 277 9.92 -10.99 -6.25
N GLN A 278 10.90 -10.46 -7.00
CA GLN A 278 11.78 -11.25 -7.85
C GLN A 278 12.52 -12.31 -7.03
N GLU A 279 13.13 -11.90 -5.92
CA GLU A 279 13.90 -12.79 -5.05
C GLU A 279 13.04 -13.84 -4.32
N THR A 280 11.86 -13.44 -3.85
CA THR A 280 11.00 -14.30 -3.01
C THR A 280 10.07 -15.20 -3.80
N TYR A 281 9.73 -14.84 -5.05
CA TYR A 281 8.76 -15.57 -5.85
C TYR A 281 9.21 -15.82 -7.29
N PHE A 282 9.40 -14.77 -8.11
CA PHE A 282 9.53 -14.96 -9.57
C PHE A 282 10.78 -15.76 -9.98
N GLN A 283 11.86 -15.71 -9.19
CA GLN A 283 13.08 -16.48 -9.43
C GLN A 283 13.10 -17.84 -8.71
N ARG A 284 12.02 -18.21 -8.01
CA ARG A 284 11.94 -19.47 -7.27
C ARG A 284 11.26 -20.56 -8.11
N PRO A 285 11.69 -21.83 -7.98
CA PRO A 285 10.96 -22.95 -8.57
C PRO A 285 9.51 -22.98 -8.08
N GLY A 286 8.57 -23.20 -9.00
CA GLY A 286 7.15 -23.31 -8.66
C GLY A 286 6.37 -22.00 -8.75
N ALA A 287 6.95 -20.89 -9.22
CA ALA A 287 6.19 -19.71 -9.62
C ALA A 287 5.17 -20.09 -10.70
N ARG A 288 3.89 -19.83 -10.42
CA ARG A 288 2.75 -20.16 -11.32
C ARG A 288 2.19 -18.93 -12.01
N VAL A 289 2.40 -17.75 -11.44
CA VAL A 289 2.04 -16.45 -12.01
C VAL A 289 3.31 -15.76 -12.44
N GLY A 290 3.40 -15.35 -13.72
CA GLY A 290 4.54 -14.59 -14.21
C GLY A 290 4.43 -13.08 -13.93
N PRO A 291 5.54 -12.32 -14.03
CA PRO A 291 5.53 -10.87 -13.81
C PRO A 291 4.58 -10.13 -14.75
N ARG A 292 4.44 -10.57 -16.01
CA ARG A 292 3.50 -9.99 -16.99
C ARG A 292 2.03 -10.18 -16.59
N GLU A 293 1.67 -11.36 -16.09
CA GLU A 293 0.31 -11.63 -15.60
C GLU A 293 0.00 -10.84 -14.34
N ALA A 294 0.91 -10.81 -13.37
CA ALA A 294 0.78 -9.99 -12.18
C ALA A 294 0.63 -8.50 -12.53
N ALA A 295 1.45 -7.99 -13.46
CA ALA A 295 1.39 -6.61 -13.93
C ALA A 295 0.03 -6.24 -14.51
N ALA A 296 -0.58 -7.12 -15.31
CA ALA A 296 -1.91 -6.86 -15.88
C ALA A 296 -2.95 -6.60 -14.78
N PHE A 297 -2.96 -7.41 -13.71
CA PHE A 297 -3.90 -7.21 -12.60
C PHE A 297 -3.52 -6.01 -11.71
N LEU A 298 -2.23 -5.73 -11.51
CA LEU A 298 -1.80 -4.49 -10.83
C LEU A 298 -2.30 -3.25 -11.55
N VAL A 299 -2.25 -3.22 -12.89
CA VAL A 299 -2.75 -2.11 -13.71
C VAL A 299 -4.26 -1.90 -13.52
N VAL A 300 -5.04 -2.97 -13.37
CA VAL A 300 -6.48 -2.86 -13.05
C VAL A 300 -6.69 -2.19 -11.70
N HIS A 301 -5.97 -2.63 -10.66
CA HIS A 301 -6.04 -2.03 -9.32
C HIS A 301 -5.60 -0.56 -9.34
N HIS A 302 -4.54 -0.25 -10.09
CA HIS A 302 -4.05 1.11 -10.31
C HIS A 302 -5.09 2.00 -10.98
N TRP A 303 -5.70 1.58 -12.09
CA TRP A 303 -6.74 2.36 -12.77
C TRP A 303 -7.98 2.59 -11.91
N ASN A 304 -8.33 1.63 -11.05
CA ASN A 304 -9.41 1.80 -10.08
C ASN A 304 -9.06 2.86 -9.03
N ARG A 305 -7.82 2.92 -8.53
CA ARG A 305 -7.35 4.00 -7.63
C ARG A 305 -7.27 5.35 -8.32
N ALA A 306 -6.83 5.38 -9.58
CA ALA A 306 -6.77 6.57 -10.42
C ALA A 306 -8.17 7.13 -10.76
N ARG A 307 -9.23 6.34 -10.58
CA ARG A 307 -10.58 6.60 -11.12
C ARG A 307 -10.54 6.86 -12.63
N LEU A 308 -9.69 6.14 -13.35
CA LEU A 308 -9.62 6.27 -14.80
C LEU A 308 -10.94 5.73 -15.40
N PRO A 309 -11.68 6.50 -16.22
CA PRO A 309 -12.92 6.05 -16.83
C PRO A 309 -12.74 4.75 -17.61
N MET A 310 -13.75 3.88 -17.61
CA MET A 310 -13.68 2.57 -18.26
C MET A 310 -13.33 2.70 -19.75
N GLU A 311 -13.88 3.71 -20.42
CA GLU A 311 -13.65 4.01 -21.83
C GLU A 311 -12.18 4.31 -22.10
N ARG A 312 -11.48 4.96 -21.16
CA ARG A 312 -10.04 5.22 -21.26
C ARG A 312 -9.22 3.96 -20.98
N GLN A 313 -9.62 3.14 -20.02
CA GLN A 313 -8.98 1.85 -19.76
C GLN A 313 -9.06 0.96 -21.01
N ILE A 314 -10.23 0.89 -21.65
CA ILE A 314 -10.45 0.17 -22.91
C ILE A 314 -9.60 0.76 -24.03
N ALA A 315 -9.63 2.08 -24.23
CA ALA A 315 -8.85 2.73 -25.29
C ALA A 315 -7.34 2.50 -25.13
N VAL A 316 -6.78 2.66 -23.93
CA VAL A 316 -5.34 2.37 -23.73
C VAL A 316 -5.03 0.91 -24.02
N THR A 317 -5.85 -0.01 -23.52
CA THR A 317 -5.64 -1.45 -23.70
C THR A 317 -5.74 -1.87 -25.17
N GLU A 318 -6.78 -1.43 -25.89
CA GLU A 318 -6.98 -1.76 -27.31
C GLU A 318 -5.87 -1.16 -28.18
N ALA A 319 -5.40 0.06 -27.88
CA ALA A 319 -4.34 0.71 -28.65
C ALA A 319 -2.99 0.00 -28.53
N LEU A 320 -2.70 -0.54 -27.34
CA LEU A 320 -1.39 -1.13 -27.02
C LEU A 320 -1.35 -2.66 -27.15
N SER A 321 -2.51 -3.31 -27.31
CA SER A 321 -2.62 -4.76 -27.58
C SER A 321 -2.61 -5.11 -29.08
N GLY A 322 -2.76 -4.14 -29.98
CA GLY A 322 -2.94 -4.38 -31.41
C GLY A 322 -1.68 -4.87 -32.15
N PRO A 323 -1.81 -5.77 -33.15
CA PRO A 323 -0.70 -6.28 -33.96
C PRO A 323 -0.09 -5.25 -34.93
N GLU A 324 -0.68 -4.06 -35.10
CA GLU A 324 -0.33 -3.11 -36.17
C GLU A 324 0.76 -2.08 -35.82
N ASN A 325 1.34 -2.09 -34.62
CA ASN A 325 2.52 -1.25 -34.31
C ASN A 325 3.83 -1.87 -34.89
N LEU A 326 3.75 -2.48 -36.06
CA LEU A 326 4.84 -3.18 -36.76
C LEU A 326 5.53 -2.35 -37.85
N ALA A 327 5.08 -1.12 -38.14
CA ALA A 327 5.51 -0.40 -39.35
C ALA A 327 6.25 0.93 -39.13
N VAL A 328 6.66 1.29 -37.91
CA VAL A 328 7.49 2.49 -37.69
C VAL A 328 8.55 2.22 -36.62
N LEU A 329 9.55 1.41 -36.97
CA LEU A 329 10.92 1.52 -36.47
C LEU A 329 11.87 1.35 -37.65
#